data_AF-A0AAV2HM01-F1
#
_entry.id   AF-A0AAV2HM01-F1
#
_cell.length_a   1.000
_cell.length_b   1.000
_cell.length_c   1.000
_cell.angle_alpha   90.00
_cell.angle_beta   90.00
_cell.angle_gamma   90.00
#
_symmetry.space_group_name_H-M   'P 1'
#
loop_
_entity.id
_entity.type
_entity.pdbx_description
1 polymer ?
#
loop_
_entity_poly.entity_id
_entity_poly.type
_entity_poly.pdbx_seq_one_letter_code
_entity_poly.pdbx_strand_id
1 'polypeptide(L)'
;MAHKIESEVDEKLKSEMETFNTDHVLDFSSRRVSHERLKEWSCIDDADRLVVRISKLSKILEEFLSQDQLQEDSVLLLVKILAHATTAREEMADLHKVLDVVGKSRFLVDHVRLFILCVLETMAPRDVHEFVFATVTLLKTICHELPEHAMKCVLTSAQMLTVAKHMETLVQDKHLTESMMAVDKLGKQIYMKKKASEFKSQLKCLTAVNDDEDPPECYRSLPIVPSVSELTAPTKIFLRKAVTDGPYKDANHYLDVQFRLLRQDFFYYLQQGITLMRQSKDLSAFHNQALRLFHNVRVVGMSLEHKCNYVLQLKHRHRTKSNVKKKTCLTLGSIVFLSKDRFQTIIVAIVSSLEFLQKENIIIAIDIKEGMDFVFNSTATDIFTLAKASVEGMRITVVMFRALLSCLIGKRC
;
A
#
# COMPACT_ATOMS: atom_id res chain seq x y z
N MET A 1 -20.46 81.61 10.85
CA MET A 1 -20.23 80.71 12.02
C MET A 1 -20.70 79.29 11.73
N ALA A 2 -21.84 79.06 11.06
CA ALA A 2 -22.31 77.72 10.67
C ALA A 2 -21.35 76.94 9.74
N HIS A 3 -20.79 77.59 8.70
CA HIS A 3 -19.87 76.91 7.77
C HIS A 3 -18.52 76.46 8.35
N LYS A 4 -18.12 76.99 9.52
CA LYS A 4 -16.86 76.60 10.17
C LYS A 4 -17.03 75.38 11.08
N ILE A 5 -18.27 75.12 11.51
CA ILE A 5 -18.64 73.97 12.34
C ILE A 5 -18.86 72.74 11.46
N GLU A 6 -19.42 72.89 10.26
CA GLU A 6 -19.57 71.78 9.30
C GLU A 6 -18.22 71.24 8.81
N SER A 7 -17.21 72.08 8.58
CA SER A 7 -15.89 71.60 8.14
C SER A 7 -15.11 70.89 9.24
N GLU A 8 -15.24 71.33 10.50
CA GLU A 8 -14.60 70.67 11.64
C GLU A 8 -15.25 69.33 12.01
N VAL A 9 -16.56 69.17 11.76
CA VAL A 9 -17.28 67.91 11.96
C VAL A 9 -16.93 66.89 10.86
N ASP A 10 -16.79 67.33 9.60
CA ASP A 10 -16.36 66.47 8.49
C ASP A 10 -14.90 66.03 8.59
N GLU A 11 -14.00 66.86 9.11
CA GLU A 11 -12.60 66.46 9.38
C GLU A 11 -12.50 65.48 10.55
N LYS A 12 -13.31 65.66 11.60
CA LYS A 12 -13.37 64.70 12.71
C LYS A 12 -13.94 63.36 12.29
N LEU A 13 -15.02 63.35 11.50
CA LEU A 13 -15.61 62.12 10.94
C LEU A 13 -14.66 61.42 9.97
N LYS A 14 -13.86 62.15 9.16
CA LYS A 14 -12.81 61.54 8.34
C LYS A 14 -11.66 60.97 9.17
N SER A 15 -11.23 61.65 10.23
CA SER A 15 -10.19 61.12 11.13
C SER A 15 -10.66 59.93 11.96
N GLU A 16 -11.94 59.87 12.33
CA GLU A 16 -12.56 58.74 13.04
C GLU A 16 -12.84 57.57 12.08
N MET A 17 -13.16 57.83 10.81
CA MET A 17 -13.25 56.79 9.77
C MET A 17 -11.88 56.24 9.33
N GLU A 18 -10.82 57.04 9.38
CA GLU A 18 -9.45 56.59 9.10
C GLU A 18 -8.82 55.83 10.29
N THR A 19 -9.24 56.11 11.53
CA THR A 19 -8.78 55.37 12.73
C THR A 19 -9.59 54.11 13.02
N PHE A 20 -10.83 54.00 12.52
CA PHE A 20 -11.60 52.74 12.56
C PHE A 20 -11.22 51.73 11.46
N ASN A 21 -10.38 52.11 10.50
CA ASN A 21 -9.94 51.23 9.42
C ASN A 21 -8.58 50.55 9.70
N THR A 22 -8.05 50.69 10.91
CA THR A 22 -6.80 50.06 11.38
C THR A 22 -6.99 48.89 12.35
N ASP A 23 -8.23 48.40 12.52
CA ASP A 23 -8.48 47.14 13.20
C ASP A 23 -8.42 45.98 12.21
N HIS A 24 -7.29 45.27 12.23
CA HIS A 24 -7.13 43.89 11.77
C HIS A 24 -7.98 43.48 10.55
N VAL A 25 -7.68 44.09 9.40
CA VAL A 25 -7.81 43.36 8.13
C VAL A 25 -6.77 42.23 8.20
N LEU A 26 -7.16 41.12 8.83
CA LEU A 26 -6.45 39.86 8.74
C LEU A 26 -6.28 39.57 7.26
N ASP A 27 -5.03 39.61 6.82
CA ASP A 27 -4.64 39.34 5.46
C ASP A 27 -5.09 37.92 5.07
N PHE A 28 -6.26 37.83 4.45
CA PHE A 28 -6.82 36.62 3.85
C PHE A 28 -6.05 36.19 2.58
N SER A 29 -4.91 36.82 2.25
CA SER A 29 -4.20 36.57 0.99
C SER A 29 -3.09 35.50 1.05
N SER A 30 -2.62 35.08 2.23
CA SER A 30 -1.76 33.90 2.30
C SER A 30 -2.61 32.64 2.12
N ARG A 31 -2.76 32.14 0.89
CA ARG A 31 -3.47 30.89 0.55
C ARG A 31 -2.61 29.63 0.76
N ARG A 32 -1.61 29.67 1.65
CA ARG A 32 -0.71 28.54 1.95
C ARG A 32 -0.67 28.27 3.46
N VAL A 33 -0.47 27.02 3.84
CA VAL A 33 0.05 26.72 5.19
C VAL A 33 1.53 27.12 5.16
N SER A 34 1.83 28.32 5.64
CA SER A 34 3.21 28.76 5.92
C SER A 34 3.59 28.35 7.34
N HIS A 35 4.90 28.30 7.63
CA HIS A 35 5.41 28.04 8.98
C HIS A 35 4.80 29.01 10.02
N GLU A 36 4.56 30.26 9.63
CA GLU A 36 3.89 31.28 10.46
C GLU A 36 2.46 30.87 10.83
N ARG A 37 1.73 30.23 9.92
CA ARG A 37 0.36 29.77 10.20
C ARG A 37 0.32 28.54 11.10
N LEU A 38 1.33 27.66 11.01
CA LEU A 38 1.48 26.61 12.01
C LEU A 38 1.72 27.23 13.40
N LYS A 39 2.48 28.34 13.50
CA LYS A 39 2.62 29.08 14.76
C LYS A 39 1.29 29.65 15.24
N GLU A 40 0.48 30.24 14.36
CA GLU A 40 -0.87 30.70 14.71
C GLU A 40 -1.73 29.57 15.29
N TRP A 41 -1.71 28.37 14.67
CA TRP A 41 -2.45 27.21 15.16
C TRP A 41 -1.93 26.69 16.50
N SER A 42 -0.61 26.76 16.73
CA SER A 42 -0.02 26.38 18.01
C SER A 42 -0.41 27.30 19.18
N CYS A 43 -0.87 28.52 18.90
CA CYS A 43 -1.35 29.47 19.91
C CYS A 43 -2.84 29.29 20.27
N ILE A 44 -3.55 28.35 19.65
CA ILE A 44 -4.96 28.09 19.94
C ILE A 44 -5.06 27.04 21.05
N ASP A 45 -5.42 27.49 22.26
CA ASP A 45 -5.55 26.60 23.42
C ASP A 45 -6.78 25.67 23.34
N ASP A 46 -7.85 26.14 22.71
CA ASP A 46 -9.11 25.38 22.56
C ASP A 46 -9.02 24.38 21.39
N ALA A 47 -8.99 23.09 21.72
CA ALA A 47 -8.84 22.00 20.76
C ALA A 47 -10.01 21.91 19.76
N ASP A 48 -11.24 22.20 20.18
CA ASP A 48 -12.41 22.13 19.31
C ASP A 48 -12.36 23.27 18.27
N ARG A 49 -12.01 24.50 18.71
CA ARG A 49 -11.79 25.63 17.78
C ARG A 49 -10.63 25.38 16.81
N LEU A 50 -9.56 24.76 17.30
CA LEU A 50 -8.41 24.39 16.49
C LEU A 50 -8.82 23.43 15.37
N VAL A 51 -9.53 22.36 15.71
CA VAL A 51 -9.99 21.34 14.76
C VAL A 51 -10.89 21.94 13.66
N VAL A 52 -11.86 22.78 14.03
CA VAL A 52 -12.74 23.46 13.06
C VAL A 52 -11.93 24.34 12.10
N ARG A 53 -10.94 25.06 12.62
CA ARG A 53 -10.10 25.96 11.81
C ARG A 53 -9.21 25.18 10.84
N ILE A 54 -8.63 24.06 11.26
CA ILE A 54 -7.84 23.18 10.40
C ILE A 54 -8.74 22.50 9.35
N SER A 55 -9.93 22.00 9.75
CA SER A 55 -10.87 21.35 8.83
C SER A 55 -11.35 22.27 7.70
N LYS A 56 -11.61 23.55 8.00
CA LYS A 56 -11.95 24.56 6.97
C LYS A 56 -10.83 24.74 5.93
N LEU A 57 -9.59 24.48 6.32
CA LEU A 57 -8.40 24.61 5.49
C LEU A 57 -7.86 23.25 5.03
N SER A 58 -8.67 22.18 5.07
CA SER A 58 -8.24 20.81 4.79
C SER A 58 -7.56 20.65 3.42
N LYS A 59 -8.02 21.37 2.39
CA LYS A 59 -7.40 21.36 1.05
C LYS A 59 -5.99 21.95 1.05
N ILE A 60 -5.80 23.04 1.80
CA ILE A 60 -4.49 23.71 1.89
C ILE A 60 -3.54 22.86 2.75
N LEU A 61 -4.05 22.21 3.79
CA LEU A 61 -3.30 21.22 4.55
C LEU A 61 -2.88 20.05 3.66
N GLU A 62 -3.76 19.55 2.81
CA GLU A 62 -3.43 18.48 1.86
C GLU A 62 -2.33 18.89 0.87
N GLU A 63 -2.39 20.10 0.32
CA GLU A 63 -1.34 20.66 -0.54
C GLU A 63 0.00 20.79 0.20
N PHE A 64 -0.01 21.25 1.45
CA PHE A 64 1.17 21.37 2.29
C PHE A 64 1.80 19.99 2.59
N LEU A 65 0.98 19.01 2.98
CA LEU A 65 1.42 17.65 3.26
C LEU A 65 1.82 16.86 2.00
N SER A 66 1.50 17.36 0.81
CA SER A 66 1.89 16.76 -0.47
C SER A 66 3.27 17.19 -0.94
N GLN A 67 3.88 18.21 -0.31
CA GLN A 67 5.23 18.68 -0.65
C GLN A 67 6.28 17.58 -0.42
N ASP A 68 7.30 17.51 -1.27
CA ASP A 68 8.34 16.49 -1.17
C ASP A 68 9.24 16.66 0.06
N GLN A 69 9.39 17.90 0.54
CA GLN A 69 10.24 18.27 1.68
C GLN A 69 9.45 19.21 2.58
N LEU A 70 9.51 18.99 3.90
CA LEU A 70 8.97 19.89 4.92
C LEU A 70 10.11 20.33 5.83
N GLN A 71 10.08 21.57 6.28
CA GLN A 71 11.04 22.06 7.26
C GLN A 71 10.88 21.32 8.60
N GLU A 72 12.00 21.06 9.27
CA GLU A 72 12.07 20.30 10.53
C GLU A 72 11.14 20.89 11.61
N ASP A 73 11.22 22.21 11.83
CA ASP A 73 10.36 22.93 12.78
C ASP A 73 8.87 22.78 12.45
N SER A 74 8.53 22.72 11.16
CA SER A 74 7.14 22.57 10.71
C SER A 74 6.61 21.17 11.02
N VAL A 75 7.44 20.13 10.91
CA VAL A 75 7.05 18.75 11.24
C VAL A 75 6.81 18.63 12.74
N LEU A 76 7.73 19.16 13.56
CA LEU A 76 7.60 19.18 15.02
C LEU A 76 6.31 19.88 15.45
N LEU A 77 6.10 21.11 14.95
CA LEU A 77 4.95 21.92 15.32
C LEU A 77 3.65 21.27 14.87
N LEU A 78 3.62 20.69 13.67
CA LEU A 78 2.43 20.01 13.16
C LEU A 78 2.08 18.76 13.96
N VAL A 79 3.06 17.95 14.39
CA VAL A 79 2.78 16.80 15.27
C VAL A 79 2.21 17.26 16.61
N LYS A 80 2.76 18.33 17.22
CA LYS A 80 2.21 18.88 18.47
C LYS A 80 0.79 19.41 18.30
N ILE A 81 0.53 20.17 17.24
CA ILE A 81 -0.81 20.70 16.90
C ILE A 81 -1.80 19.56 16.71
N LEU A 82 -1.44 18.54 15.93
CA LEU A 82 -2.33 17.40 15.67
C LEU A 82 -2.59 16.59 16.93
N ALA A 83 -1.59 16.40 17.79
CA ALA A 83 -1.78 15.74 19.09
C ALA A 83 -2.66 16.56 20.04
N HIS A 84 -2.59 17.88 20.01
CA HIS A 84 -3.54 18.74 20.75
C HIS A 84 -4.95 18.64 20.18
N ALA A 85 -5.08 18.67 18.85
CA ALA A 85 -6.35 18.50 18.15
C ALA A 85 -7.06 17.18 18.48
N THR A 86 -6.32 16.10 18.80
CA THR A 86 -6.94 14.82 19.21
C THR A 86 -7.62 14.86 20.58
N THR A 87 -7.46 15.95 21.34
CA THR A 87 -8.13 16.16 22.64
C THR A 87 -9.52 16.82 22.51
N ALA A 88 -9.89 17.25 21.30
CA ALA A 88 -11.22 17.77 20.98
C ALA A 88 -12.33 16.76 21.31
N ARG A 89 -13.49 17.25 21.74
CA ARG A 89 -14.61 16.38 22.21
C ARG A 89 -15.92 16.65 21.50
N GLU A 90 -16.14 17.86 21.03
CA GLU A 90 -17.42 18.30 20.44
C GLU A 90 -17.39 18.13 18.92
N GLU A 91 -16.27 18.48 18.27
CA GLU A 91 -16.17 18.56 16.81
C GLU A 91 -15.48 17.32 16.19
N MET A 92 -15.94 16.12 16.56
CA MET A 92 -15.34 14.84 16.13
C MET A 92 -15.36 14.64 14.61
N ALA A 93 -16.38 15.16 13.91
CA ALA A 93 -16.47 15.06 12.44
C ALA A 93 -15.36 15.84 11.74
N ASP A 94 -15.05 17.04 12.24
CA ASP A 94 -13.94 17.85 11.74
C ASP A 94 -12.60 17.23 12.11
N LEU A 95 -12.49 16.63 13.30
CA LEU A 95 -11.28 15.90 13.71
C LEU A 95 -11.02 14.71 12.77
N HIS A 96 -12.03 13.89 12.49
CA HIS A 96 -11.92 12.76 11.56
C HIS A 96 -11.50 13.24 10.17
N LYS A 97 -12.04 14.36 9.68
CA LYS A 97 -11.67 14.93 8.39
C LYS A 97 -10.21 15.39 8.36
N VAL A 98 -9.72 16.04 9.42
CA VAL A 98 -8.31 16.46 9.52
C VAL A 98 -7.38 15.25 9.58
N LEU A 99 -7.69 14.28 10.46
CA LEU A 99 -6.88 13.08 10.61
C LEU A 99 -6.92 12.18 9.36
N ASP A 100 -8.01 12.18 8.59
CA ASP A 100 -8.12 11.49 7.30
C ASP A 100 -7.18 12.11 6.24
N VAL A 101 -7.10 13.45 6.18
CA VAL A 101 -6.13 14.15 5.29
C VAL A 101 -4.69 13.79 5.68
N VAL A 102 -4.37 13.84 6.97
CA VAL A 102 -3.05 13.43 7.49
C VAL A 102 -2.79 11.96 7.15
N GLY A 103 -3.77 11.10 7.40
CA GLY A 103 -3.75 9.67 7.14
C GLY A 103 -3.55 9.33 5.66
N LYS A 104 -4.14 10.08 4.71
CA LYS A 104 -3.97 9.87 3.27
C LYS A 104 -2.64 10.38 2.74
N SER A 105 -2.10 11.43 3.36
CA SER A 105 -0.82 12.01 2.99
C SER A 105 0.39 11.09 3.23
N ARG A 106 1.56 11.58 2.83
CA ARG A 106 2.88 10.98 3.09
C ARG A 106 3.49 11.40 4.44
N PHE A 107 2.82 12.27 5.19
CA PHE A 107 3.33 12.88 6.43
C PHE A 107 3.87 11.86 7.44
N LEU A 108 3.03 10.91 7.86
CA LEU A 108 3.36 9.96 8.92
C LEU A 108 4.53 9.02 8.55
N VAL A 109 4.68 8.67 7.27
CA VAL A 109 5.63 7.63 6.83
C VAL A 109 6.92 8.22 6.27
N ASP A 110 6.84 9.38 5.62
CA ASP A 110 7.98 10.00 4.95
C ASP A 110 8.51 11.21 5.73
N HIS A 111 7.68 12.22 6.00
CA HIS A 111 8.14 13.46 6.66
C HIS A 111 8.55 13.23 8.11
N VAL A 112 7.75 12.49 8.88
CA VAL A 112 8.10 12.10 10.26
C VAL A 112 9.36 11.22 10.28
N ARG A 113 9.49 10.30 9.31
CA ARG A 113 10.69 9.45 9.17
C ARG A 113 11.96 10.26 8.90
N LEU A 114 11.88 11.24 8.02
CA LEU A 114 13.01 12.12 7.72
C LEU A 114 13.40 12.95 8.94
N PHE A 115 12.42 13.49 9.66
CA PHE A 115 12.67 14.26 10.88
C PHE A 115 13.30 13.43 12.02
N ILE A 116 12.91 12.16 12.17
CA ILE A 116 13.50 11.22 13.14
C ILE A 116 15.03 11.09 12.96
N LEU A 117 15.55 11.21 11.74
CA LEU A 117 16.99 11.05 11.49
C LEU A 117 17.83 12.18 12.12
N CYS A 118 17.25 13.37 12.32
CA CYS A 118 17.95 14.54 12.85
C CYS A 118 17.58 14.83 14.32
N VAL A 119 16.42 14.37 14.80
CA VAL A 119 15.80 14.80 16.07
C VAL A 119 16.69 14.62 17.31
N LEU A 120 17.56 13.60 17.33
CA LEU A 120 18.46 13.33 18.46
C LEU A 120 19.69 14.25 18.49
N GLU A 121 20.03 14.87 17.36
CA GLU A 121 21.19 15.75 17.21
C GLU A 121 20.80 17.23 17.30
N THR A 122 19.57 17.57 16.89
CA THR A 122 19.11 18.95 16.74
C THR A 122 18.29 19.49 17.90
N MET A 123 17.84 18.63 18.84
CA MET A 123 16.90 19.03 19.89
C MET A 123 17.36 18.67 21.30
N ALA A 124 16.89 19.43 22.30
CA ALA A 124 17.10 19.08 23.69
C ALA A 124 16.31 17.81 24.05
N PRO A 125 16.82 16.94 24.94
CA PRO A 125 16.15 15.69 25.32
C PRO A 125 14.69 15.87 25.77
N ARG A 126 14.37 16.98 26.45
CA ARG A 126 12.98 17.28 26.85
C ARG A 126 12.05 17.47 25.65
N ASP A 127 12.49 18.18 24.62
CA ASP A 127 11.67 18.43 23.43
C ASP A 127 11.47 17.15 22.61
N VAL A 128 12.49 16.29 22.55
CA VAL A 128 12.38 14.96 21.92
C VAL A 128 11.36 14.10 22.67
N HIS A 129 11.39 14.13 24.01
CA HIS A 129 10.41 13.41 24.84
C HIS A 129 8.98 13.87 24.55
N GLU A 130 8.74 15.19 24.56
CA GLU A 130 7.44 15.77 24.23
C GLU A 130 6.98 15.41 22.81
N PHE A 131 7.88 15.43 21.85
CA PHE A 131 7.59 15.07 20.47
C PHE A 131 7.17 13.60 20.32
N VAL A 132 7.90 12.68 20.97
CA VAL A 132 7.54 11.26 20.96
C VAL A 132 6.20 11.05 21.65
N PHE A 133 5.94 11.73 22.77
CA PHE A 133 4.66 11.65 23.48
C PHE A 133 3.49 12.15 22.63
N ALA A 134 3.65 13.30 21.96
CA ALA A 134 2.68 13.84 21.01
C ALA A 134 2.43 12.86 19.85
N THR A 135 3.49 12.23 19.34
CA THR A 135 3.38 11.23 18.28
C THR A 135 2.60 9.99 18.74
N VAL A 136 2.90 9.45 19.93
CA VAL A 136 2.14 8.32 20.51
C VAL A 136 0.66 8.66 20.59
N THR A 137 0.34 9.85 21.11
CA THR A 137 -1.04 10.33 21.28
C THR A 137 -1.76 10.39 19.95
N LEU A 138 -1.14 11.02 18.94
CA LEU A 138 -1.68 11.11 17.59
C LEU A 138 -1.92 9.73 16.97
N LEU A 139 -0.91 8.86 16.98
CA LEU A 139 -1.01 7.53 16.37
C LEU A 139 -2.05 6.65 17.07
N LYS A 140 -2.16 6.74 18.40
CA LYS A 140 -3.17 6.04 19.19
C LYS A 140 -4.58 6.47 18.76
N THR A 141 -4.84 7.78 18.65
CA THR A 141 -6.15 8.28 18.22
C THR A 141 -6.45 7.85 16.79
N ILE A 142 -5.50 7.94 15.85
CA ILE A 142 -5.72 7.48 14.46
C ILE A 142 -6.05 5.99 14.42
N CYS A 143 -5.37 5.15 15.21
CA CYS A 143 -5.69 3.72 15.29
C CYS A 143 -7.12 3.47 15.79
N HIS A 144 -7.61 4.21 16.78
CA HIS A 144 -8.96 4.03 17.32
C HIS A 144 -10.06 4.60 16.42
N GLU A 145 -9.87 5.83 15.93
CA GLU A 145 -10.90 6.59 15.22
C GLU A 145 -10.91 6.30 13.70
N LEU A 146 -9.75 6.00 13.11
CA LEU A 146 -9.57 5.84 11.67
C LEU A 146 -8.79 4.56 11.34
N PRO A 147 -9.38 3.37 11.56
CA PRO A 147 -8.71 2.07 11.37
C PRO A 147 -8.21 1.83 9.94
N GLU A 148 -8.70 2.59 8.95
CA GLU A 148 -8.19 2.56 7.58
C GLU A 148 -6.71 2.94 7.48
N HIS A 149 -6.23 3.81 8.37
CA HIS A 149 -4.85 4.30 8.36
C HIS A 149 -3.92 3.53 9.30
N ALA A 150 -4.41 2.46 9.95
CA ALA A 150 -3.66 1.70 10.97
C ALA A 150 -2.29 1.19 10.49
N MET A 151 -2.14 0.82 9.21
CA MET A 151 -0.85 0.38 8.66
C MET A 151 0.20 1.50 8.68
N LYS A 152 -0.21 2.75 8.38
CA LYS A 152 0.72 3.89 8.43
C LYS A 152 1.16 4.14 9.88
N CYS A 153 0.24 4.01 10.85
CA CYS A 153 0.59 4.12 12.27
C CYS A 153 1.61 3.07 12.71
N VAL A 154 1.47 1.81 12.25
CA VAL A 154 2.45 0.73 12.51
C VAL A 154 3.83 1.07 11.96
N LEU A 155 3.91 1.62 10.75
CA LEU A 155 5.17 2.00 10.13
C LEU A 155 5.85 3.14 10.90
N THR A 156 5.09 4.18 11.27
CA THR A 156 5.60 5.31 12.05
C THR A 156 6.02 4.90 13.46
N SER A 157 5.22 4.07 14.16
CA SER A 157 5.58 3.58 15.50
C SER A 157 6.84 2.73 15.50
N ALA A 158 7.04 1.91 14.46
CA ALA A 158 8.25 1.11 14.32
C ALA A 158 9.51 1.99 14.13
N GLN A 159 9.40 3.08 13.37
CA GLN A 159 10.48 4.04 13.16
C GLN A 159 10.80 4.82 14.44
N MET A 160 9.77 5.25 15.17
CA MET A 160 9.92 6.01 16.42
C MET A 160 10.43 5.17 17.59
N LEU A 161 10.34 3.83 17.52
CA LEU A 161 10.74 2.95 18.62
C LEU A 161 12.22 3.11 19.00
N THR A 162 13.09 3.40 18.02
CA THR A 162 14.52 3.66 18.26
C THR A 162 14.72 4.93 19.07
N VAL A 163 14.01 6.00 18.72
CA VAL A 163 14.05 7.29 19.44
C VAL A 163 13.46 7.13 20.84
N ALA A 164 12.31 6.45 20.98
CA ALA A 164 11.68 6.20 22.27
C ALA A 164 12.60 5.45 23.23
N LYS A 165 13.29 4.40 22.76
CA LYS A 165 14.29 3.67 23.56
C LYS A 165 15.49 4.54 23.96
N HIS A 166 15.97 5.39 23.06
CA HIS A 166 17.03 6.33 23.41
C HIS A 166 16.57 7.31 24.50
N MET A 167 15.34 7.81 24.38
CA MET A 167 14.74 8.70 25.38
C MET A 167 14.50 8.01 26.73
N GLU A 168 14.12 6.74 26.75
CA GLU A 168 14.04 5.94 27.97
C GLU A 168 15.39 5.91 28.72
N THR A 169 16.51 5.81 28.00
CA THR A 169 17.84 5.83 28.64
C THR A 169 18.23 7.20 29.20
N LEU A 170 17.80 8.29 28.56
CA LEU A 170 18.17 9.66 28.95
C LEU A 170 17.24 10.25 30.03
N VAL A 171 15.94 9.97 29.94
CA VAL A 171 14.88 10.58 30.77
C VAL A 171 14.35 9.59 31.82
N GLN A 172 14.76 8.32 31.77
CA GLN A 172 14.31 7.24 32.65
C GLN A 172 12.79 6.99 32.61
N ASP A 173 12.14 7.38 31.52
CA ASP A 173 10.71 7.17 31.30
C ASP A 173 10.46 5.93 30.42
N LYS A 174 10.17 4.80 31.07
CA LYS A 174 9.79 3.54 30.42
C LYS A 174 8.41 3.59 29.74
N HIS A 175 7.52 4.45 30.24
CA HIS A 175 6.14 4.50 29.79
C HIS A 175 6.05 4.91 28.32
N LEU A 176 7.00 5.72 27.84
CA LEU A 176 7.06 6.17 26.45
C LEU A 176 7.32 5.01 25.46
N THR A 177 8.32 4.17 25.75
CA THR A 177 8.62 2.98 24.94
C THR A 177 7.47 1.98 24.97
N GLU A 178 6.91 1.73 26.16
CA GLU A 178 5.77 0.82 26.33
C GLU A 178 4.52 1.30 25.58
N SER A 179 4.23 2.61 25.65
CA SER A 179 3.12 3.22 24.94
C SER A 179 3.28 3.13 23.42
N MET A 180 4.50 3.35 22.91
CA MET A 180 4.79 3.19 21.47
C MET A 180 4.63 1.74 21.01
N MET A 181 5.09 0.77 21.81
CA MET A 181 4.88 -0.66 21.53
C MET A 181 3.40 -1.05 21.58
N ALA A 182 2.61 -0.46 22.48
CA ALA A 182 1.19 -0.69 22.57
C ALA A 182 0.46 -0.19 21.30
N VAL A 183 0.83 0.99 20.78
CA VAL A 183 0.32 1.51 19.51
C VAL A 183 0.67 0.61 18.33
N ASP A 184 1.93 0.13 18.25
CA ASP A 184 2.37 -0.80 17.21
C ASP A 184 1.55 -2.12 17.23
N LYS A 185 1.35 -2.68 18.44
CA LYS A 185 0.55 -3.90 18.63
C LYS A 185 -0.91 -3.69 18.25
N LEU A 186 -1.51 -2.58 18.68
CA LEU A 186 -2.90 -2.22 18.37
C LEU A 186 -3.09 -2.05 16.85
N GLY A 187 -2.23 -1.27 16.20
CA GLY A 187 -2.29 -1.05 14.75
C GLY A 187 -2.17 -2.34 13.96
N LYS A 188 -1.27 -3.25 14.36
CA LYS A 188 -1.14 -4.59 13.77
C LYS A 188 -2.41 -5.42 13.92
N GLN A 189 -3.02 -5.43 15.11
CA GLN A 189 -4.27 -6.16 15.35
C GLN A 189 -5.42 -5.64 14.48
N ILE A 190 -5.58 -4.32 14.39
CA ILE A 190 -6.62 -3.67 13.59
C ILE A 190 -6.43 -3.97 12.11
N TYR A 191 -5.20 -3.82 11.59
CA TYR A 191 -4.88 -4.14 10.20
C TYR A 191 -5.18 -5.60 9.87
N MET A 192 -4.76 -6.54 10.72
CA MET A 192 -4.99 -7.97 10.51
C MET A 192 -6.48 -8.32 10.58
N LYS A 193 -7.24 -7.71 11.49
CA LYS A 193 -8.70 -7.90 11.60
C LYS A 193 -9.44 -7.36 10.38
N LYS A 194 -9.07 -6.16 9.90
CA LYS A 194 -9.64 -5.56 8.67
C LYS A 194 -9.34 -6.41 7.45
N LYS A 195 -8.08 -6.84 7.26
CA LYS A 195 -7.67 -7.72 6.16
C LYS A 195 -8.36 -9.08 6.20
N ALA A 196 -8.54 -9.66 7.39
CA ALA A 196 -9.31 -10.90 7.57
C ALA A 196 -10.81 -10.70 7.28
N SER A 197 -11.38 -9.54 7.62
CA SER A 197 -12.78 -9.19 7.33
C SER A 197 -13.00 -8.91 5.84
N GLU A 198 -12.10 -8.19 5.19
CA GLU A 198 -12.10 -7.97 3.74
C GLU A 198 -12.01 -9.29 3.01
N PHE A 199 -11.08 -10.17 3.43
CA PHE A 199 -10.97 -11.53 2.94
C PHE A 199 -12.27 -12.32 3.13
N LYS A 200 -12.89 -12.28 4.31
CA LYS A 200 -14.20 -12.93 4.57
C LYS A 200 -15.35 -12.34 3.74
N SER A 201 -15.37 -11.04 3.52
CA SER A 201 -16.42 -10.34 2.76
C SER A 201 -16.31 -10.59 1.26
N GLN A 202 -15.08 -10.62 0.72
CA GLN A 202 -14.79 -11.03 -0.64
C GLN A 202 -15.14 -12.50 -0.84
N LEU A 203 -14.86 -13.37 0.15
CA LEU A 203 -15.27 -14.77 0.12
C LEU A 203 -16.80 -14.93 0.09
N LYS A 204 -17.55 -14.08 0.81
CA LYS A 204 -19.02 -14.07 0.81
C LYS A 204 -19.65 -13.67 -0.53
N CYS A 205 -18.96 -12.85 -1.32
CA CYS A 205 -19.40 -12.48 -2.67
C CYS A 205 -19.04 -13.56 -3.72
N LEU A 206 -18.11 -14.46 -3.38
CA LEU A 206 -17.55 -15.47 -4.30
C LEU A 206 -18.06 -16.90 -4.03
N THR A 207 -18.66 -17.19 -2.88
CA THR A 207 -18.98 -18.57 -2.47
C THR A 207 -20.48 -18.79 -2.29
N ALA A 208 -21.08 -19.59 -3.19
CA ALA A 208 -22.12 -20.51 -2.75
C ALA A 208 -21.34 -21.68 -2.12
N VAL A 209 -21.23 -21.68 -0.79
CA VAL A 209 -20.56 -22.76 -0.08
C VAL A 209 -21.48 -23.97 -0.11
N ASN A 210 -21.23 -24.87 -1.05
CA ASN A 210 -22.09 -26.01 -1.32
C ASN A 210 -21.37 -27.29 -0.86
N ASP A 211 -21.25 -27.44 0.45
CA ASP A 211 -20.57 -28.59 1.07
C ASP A 211 -21.32 -29.92 0.80
N ASP A 212 -22.64 -29.84 0.59
CA ASP A 212 -23.53 -30.98 0.35
C ASP A 212 -23.86 -31.24 -1.12
N GLU A 213 -23.49 -30.34 -2.04
CA GLU A 213 -23.72 -30.56 -3.47
C GLU A 213 -22.52 -31.24 -4.12
N ASP A 214 -22.79 -32.01 -5.18
CA ASP A 214 -21.73 -32.53 -6.05
C ASP A 214 -21.05 -31.40 -6.82
N PRO A 215 -19.72 -31.45 -6.99
CA PRO A 215 -19.02 -30.40 -7.67
C PRO A 215 -19.42 -30.42 -9.16
N PRO A 216 -19.58 -29.25 -9.81
CA PRO A 216 -20.05 -29.18 -11.20
C PRO A 216 -19.07 -29.85 -12.18
N GLU A 217 -17.81 -30.00 -11.80
CA GLU A 217 -16.73 -30.54 -12.62
C GLU A 217 -15.70 -31.28 -11.77
N CYS A 218 -14.99 -32.23 -12.36
CA CYS A 218 -13.94 -32.96 -11.67
C CYS A 218 -12.76 -32.04 -11.36
N TYR A 219 -12.20 -32.08 -10.13
CA TYR A 219 -11.03 -31.26 -9.81
C TYR A 219 -9.80 -31.55 -10.68
N ARG A 220 -9.72 -32.74 -11.31
CA ARG A 220 -8.63 -33.10 -12.24
C ARG A 220 -8.72 -32.37 -13.58
N SER A 221 -9.91 -31.94 -14.00
CA SER A 221 -10.10 -31.18 -15.25
C SER A 221 -9.92 -29.68 -15.05
N LEU A 222 -9.86 -29.20 -13.81
CA LEU A 222 -9.66 -27.79 -13.53
C LEU A 222 -8.26 -27.31 -13.96
N PRO A 223 -8.17 -26.16 -14.66
CA PRO A 223 -6.89 -25.64 -15.10
C PRO A 223 -6.08 -25.13 -13.90
N ILE A 224 -4.81 -25.52 -13.87
CA ILE A 224 -3.82 -25.10 -12.87
C ILE A 224 -3.37 -23.66 -13.12
N VAL A 225 -3.38 -23.24 -14.38
CA VAL A 225 -3.02 -21.90 -14.82
C VAL A 225 -4.29 -21.04 -14.79
N PRO A 226 -4.26 -19.87 -14.15
CA PRO A 226 -5.43 -18.99 -14.11
C PRO A 226 -5.70 -18.39 -15.49
N SER A 227 -6.98 -18.21 -15.80
CA SER A 227 -7.38 -17.46 -17.00
C SER A 227 -7.23 -15.95 -16.81
N VAL A 228 -7.22 -15.19 -17.91
CA VAL A 228 -7.19 -13.72 -17.84
C VAL A 228 -8.43 -13.18 -17.11
N SER A 229 -9.61 -13.76 -17.33
CA SER A 229 -10.84 -13.36 -16.63
C SER A 229 -10.73 -13.62 -15.12
N GLU A 230 -10.20 -14.78 -14.72
CA GLU A 230 -9.97 -15.13 -13.31
C GLU A 230 -8.93 -14.23 -12.66
N LEU A 231 -8.00 -13.62 -13.40
CA LEU A 231 -7.01 -12.69 -12.85
C LEU A 231 -7.51 -11.25 -12.73
N THR A 232 -8.52 -10.88 -13.51
CA THR A 232 -8.94 -9.49 -13.68
C THR A 232 -10.24 -9.15 -12.97
N ALA A 233 -11.12 -10.13 -12.76
CA ALA A 233 -12.39 -9.95 -12.07
C ALA A 233 -12.66 -11.08 -11.06
N PRO A 234 -13.35 -10.77 -9.95
CA PRO A 234 -13.86 -11.78 -9.05
C PRO A 234 -14.82 -12.71 -9.81
N THR A 235 -14.41 -13.96 -10.00
CA THR A 235 -15.21 -14.99 -10.70
C THR A 235 -15.87 -15.89 -9.67
N LYS A 236 -17.18 -16.13 -9.80
CA LYS A 236 -17.89 -17.08 -8.93
C LYS A 236 -17.32 -18.48 -9.15
N ILE A 237 -16.87 -19.12 -8.08
CA ILE A 237 -16.26 -20.45 -8.14
C ILE A 237 -16.90 -21.39 -7.13
N PHE A 238 -16.94 -22.68 -7.47
CA PHE A 238 -17.37 -23.72 -6.56
C PHE A 238 -16.23 -24.06 -5.57
N LEU A 239 -16.48 -23.82 -4.29
CA LEU A 239 -15.57 -24.11 -3.19
C LEU A 239 -16.26 -24.91 -2.09
N ARG A 240 -15.54 -25.86 -1.53
CA ARG A 240 -15.92 -26.60 -0.32
C ARG A 240 -15.14 -26.08 0.87
N LYS A 241 -15.70 -26.16 2.06
CA LYS A 241 -14.97 -25.88 3.30
C LYS A 241 -13.90 -26.93 3.54
N ALA A 242 -12.77 -26.50 4.11
CA ALA A 242 -11.81 -27.43 4.68
C ALA A 242 -12.48 -28.19 5.83
N VAL A 243 -12.37 -29.51 5.85
CA VAL A 243 -12.81 -30.33 6.99
C VAL A 243 -11.78 -30.14 8.09
N THR A 244 -12.13 -29.37 9.12
CA THR A 244 -11.29 -29.16 10.32
C THR A 244 -11.56 -30.19 11.39
N ASP A 245 -12.80 -30.69 11.45
CA ASP A 245 -13.29 -31.63 12.45
C ASP A 245 -13.95 -32.82 11.77
N GLY A 246 -13.45 -34.03 12.07
CA GLY A 246 -13.92 -35.29 11.47
C GLY A 246 -13.16 -35.72 10.21
N PRO A 247 -13.46 -36.93 9.68
CA PRO A 247 -12.79 -37.48 8.51
C PRO A 247 -13.38 -36.92 7.20
N TYR A 248 -12.56 -36.90 6.16
CA TYR A 248 -13.05 -36.72 4.78
C TYR A 248 -13.83 -37.96 4.34
N LYS A 249 -14.86 -37.79 3.50
CA LYS A 249 -15.70 -38.87 2.96
C LYS A 249 -14.86 -40.00 2.33
N ASP A 250 -13.91 -39.63 1.48
CA ASP A 250 -12.93 -40.52 0.87
C ASP A 250 -11.70 -39.72 0.37
N ALA A 251 -10.75 -40.42 -0.27
CA ALA A 251 -9.56 -39.79 -0.84
C ALA A 251 -9.85 -38.81 -1.99
N ASN A 252 -10.86 -39.06 -2.82
CA ASN A 252 -11.24 -38.14 -3.90
C ASN A 252 -11.85 -36.86 -3.33
N HIS A 253 -12.70 -36.97 -2.32
CA HIS A 253 -13.27 -35.83 -1.61
C HIS A 253 -12.17 -34.99 -0.94
N TYR A 254 -11.20 -35.62 -0.28
CA TYR A 254 -10.03 -34.93 0.27
C TYR A 254 -9.29 -34.13 -0.81
N LEU A 255 -8.98 -34.77 -1.94
CA LEU A 255 -8.24 -34.12 -3.02
C LEU A 255 -9.05 -33.01 -3.70
N ASP A 256 -10.36 -33.16 -3.88
CA ASP A 256 -11.24 -32.12 -4.43
C ASP A 256 -11.25 -30.88 -3.53
N VAL A 257 -11.51 -31.06 -2.23
CA VAL A 257 -11.52 -29.97 -1.24
C VAL A 257 -10.18 -29.25 -1.22
N GLN A 258 -9.09 -29.99 -1.04
CA GLN A 258 -7.75 -29.41 -0.94
C GLN A 258 -7.33 -28.73 -2.24
N PHE A 259 -7.53 -29.36 -3.40
CA PHE A 259 -7.15 -28.78 -4.68
C PHE A 259 -7.87 -27.46 -4.94
N ARG A 260 -9.20 -27.41 -4.74
CA ARG A 260 -10.00 -26.21 -4.99
C ARG A 260 -9.61 -25.06 -4.07
N LEU A 261 -9.36 -25.34 -2.78
CA LEU A 261 -8.89 -24.34 -1.82
C LEU A 261 -7.49 -23.82 -2.17
N LEU A 262 -6.53 -24.72 -2.42
CA LEU A 262 -5.17 -24.31 -2.77
C LEU A 262 -5.14 -23.52 -4.09
N ARG A 263 -5.93 -23.95 -5.09
CA ARG A 263 -6.07 -23.22 -6.37
C ARG A 263 -6.60 -21.82 -6.13
N GLN A 264 -7.63 -21.67 -5.30
CA GLN A 264 -8.20 -20.36 -5.02
C GLN A 264 -7.23 -19.46 -4.27
N ASP A 265 -6.56 -19.96 -3.23
CA ASP A 265 -5.55 -19.18 -2.50
C ASP A 265 -4.45 -18.69 -3.45
N PHE A 266 -4.00 -19.58 -4.35
CA PHE A 266 -3.03 -19.25 -5.39
C PHE A 266 -3.53 -18.12 -6.30
N PHE A 267 -4.76 -18.21 -6.79
CA PHE A 267 -5.31 -17.25 -7.74
C PHE A 267 -5.59 -15.90 -7.10
N TYR A 268 -6.14 -15.90 -5.89
CA TYR A 268 -6.42 -14.70 -5.11
C TYR A 268 -5.15 -13.88 -4.85
N TYR A 269 -4.05 -14.56 -4.54
CA TYR A 269 -2.75 -13.91 -4.36
C TYR A 269 -2.23 -13.24 -5.63
N LEU A 270 -2.43 -13.87 -6.79
CA LEU A 270 -2.09 -13.30 -8.08
C LEU A 270 -2.98 -12.10 -8.44
N GLN A 271 -4.30 -12.20 -8.21
CA GLN A 271 -5.25 -11.11 -8.39
C GLN A 271 -4.85 -9.87 -7.57
N GLN A 272 -4.54 -10.07 -6.28
CA GLN A 272 -4.05 -8.98 -5.43
C GLN A 272 -2.73 -8.41 -5.96
N GLY A 273 -1.83 -9.29 -6.44
CA GLY A 273 -0.59 -8.89 -7.08
C GLY A 273 -0.81 -7.93 -8.25
N ILE A 274 -1.67 -8.32 -9.17
CA ILE A 274 -2.04 -7.54 -10.38
C ILE A 274 -2.77 -6.26 -10.02
N THR A 275 -3.70 -6.32 -9.07
CA THR A 275 -4.45 -5.14 -8.61
C THR A 275 -3.51 -4.07 -8.04
N LEU A 276 -2.58 -4.48 -7.16
CA LEU A 276 -1.58 -3.57 -6.61
C LEU A 276 -0.66 -2.98 -7.69
N MET A 277 -0.31 -3.78 -8.71
CA MET A 277 0.48 -3.27 -9.84
C MET A 277 -0.26 -2.19 -10.62
N ARG A 278 -1.54 -2.41 -10.94
CA ARG A 278 -2.38 -1.45 -11.67
C ARG A 278 -2.55 -0.13 -10.92
N GLN A 279 -2.53 -0.18 -9.59
CA GLN A 279 -2.66 0.99 -8.71
C GLN A 279 -1.33 1.73 -8.50
N SER A 280 -0.18 1.08 -8.77
CA SER A 280 1.12 1.70 -8.57
C SER A 280 1.40 2.78 -9.62
N LYS A 281 1.81 3.97 -9.17
CA LYS A 281 2.26 5.06 -10.05
C LYS A 281 3.63 4.76 -10.68
N ASP A 282 4.45 3.96 -10.01
CA ASP A 282 5.78 3.56 -10.47
C ASP A 282 5.99 2.04 -10.32
N LEU A 283 6.17 1.36 -11.46
CA LEU A 283 6.45 -0.09 -11.51
C LEU A 283 7.93 -0.42 -11.26
N SER A 284 8.82 0.57 -11.28
CA SER A 284 10.26 0.38 -11.05
C SER A 284 10.61 0.24 -9.57
N ALA A 285 9.86 0.94 -8.69
CA ALA A 285 9.95 0.83 -7.23
C ALA A 285 8.95 -0.18 -6.63
N PHE A 286 8.15 -0.86 -7.46
CA PHE A 286 7.12 -1.78 -7.02
C PHE A 286 7.71 -3.05 -6.41
N HIS A 287 7.64 -3.16 -5.08
CA HIS A 287 8.00 -4.37 -4.34
C HIS A 287 6.73 -5.09 -3.90
N ASN A 288 6.46 -6.25 -4.50
CA ASN A 288 5.37 -7.11 -4.10
C ASN A 288 5.88 -8.52 -3.83
N GLN A 289 5.45 -9.09 -2.71
CA GLN A 289 5.78 -10.46 -2.35
C GLN A 289 5.15 -11.46 -3.34
N ALA A 290 4.06 -11.08 -4.01
CA ALA A 290 3.29 -11.93 -4.92
C ALA A 290 3.85 -12.06 -6.33
N LEU A 291 4.39 -10.96 -6.87
CA LEU A 291 4.86 -10.91 -8.24
C LEU A 291 6.26 -10.30 -8.30
N ARG A 292 7.15 -10.99 -8.99
CA ARG A 292 8.49 -10.49 -9.30
C ARG A 292 8.51 -9.94 -10.71
N LEU A 293 8.87 -8.68 -10.84
CA LEU A 293 8.86 -7.98 -12.13
C LEU A 293 10.22 -8.02 -12.82
N PHE A 294 10.17 -8.15 -14.14
CA PHE A 294 11.28 -7.99 -15.05
C PHE A 294 10.87 -6.99 -16.12
N HIS A 295 11.64 -5.90 -16.22
CA HIS A 295 11.38 -4.81 -17.15
C HIS A 295 12.25 -4.98 -18.41
N ASN A 296 11.89 -4.25 -19.46
CA ASN A 296 12.64 -4.27 -20.73
C ASN A 296 12.71 -5.64 -21.40
N VAL A 297 11.59 -6.37 -21.38
CA VAL A 297 11.46 -7.66 -22.03
C VAL A 297 11.01 -7.47 -23.48
N ARG A 298 11.70 -8.13 -24.41
CA ARG A 298 11.37 -8.08 -25.84
C ARG A 298 11.06 -9.48 -26.35
N VAL A 299 10.06 -9.59 -27.21
CA VAL A 299 9.80 -10.81 -27.97
C VAL A 299 10.74 -10.79 -29.18
N VAL A 300 11.66 -11.76 -29.25
CA VAL A 300 12.69 -11.81 -30.31
C VAL A 300 12.28 -12.71 -31.46
N GLY A 301 11.39 -13.67 -31.21
CA GLY A 301 10.88 -14.57 -32.23
C GLY A 301 10.15 -15.76 -31.65
N MET A 302 9.99 -16.80 -32.46
CA MET A 302 9.40 -18.08 -32.06
C MET A 302 10.41 -19.20 -32.30
N SER A 303 10.51 -20.13 -31.35
CA SER A 303 11.23 -21.39 -31.54
C SER A 303 10.24 -22.52 -31.80
N LEU A 304 10.51 -23.31 -32.83
CA LEU A 304 9.68 -24.44 -33.25
C LEU A 304 10.15 -25.78 -32.64
N GLU A 305 11.25 -25.78 -31.88
CA GLU A 305 11.89 -27.00 -31.39
C GLU A 305 10.98 -27.82 -30.46
N HIS A 306 10.09 -27.16 -29.68
CA HIS A 306 9.22 -27.83 -28.71
C HIS A 306 7.86 -27.11 -28.57
N LYS A 307 6.95 -27.26 -29.55
CA LYS A 307 5.71 -26.46 -29.69
C LYS A 307 6.05 -24.99 -29.96
N CYS A 308 5.11 -24.22 -30.53
CA CYS A 308 5.30 -22.82 -30.93
C CYS A 308 5.61 -21.88 -29.75
N ASN A 309 6.82 -21.98 -29.18
CA ASN A 309 7.24 -21.22 -28.02
C ASN A 309 7.74 -19.85 -28.46
N TYR A 310 7.35 -18.81 -27.73
CA TYR A 310 7.87 -17.47 -27.95
C TYR A 310 9.15 -17.26 -27.19
N VAL A 311 10.14 -16.66 -27.84
CA VAL A 311 11.45 -16.40 -27.30
C VAL A 311 11.50 -14.97 -26.78
N LEU A 312 11.63 -14.83 -25.46
CA LEU A 312 11.77 -13.56 -24.78
C LEU A 312 13.25 -13.27 -24.50
N GLN A 313 13.67 -12.04 -24.75
CA GLN A 313 14.95 -11.51 -24.34
C GLN A 313 14.76 -10.50 -23.22
N LEU A 314 15.43 -10.75 -22.10
CA LEU A 314 15.44 -9.87 -20.94
C LEU A 314 16.82 -9.23 -20.82
N LYS A 315 16.86 -7.90 -20.71
CA LYS A 315 18.10 -7.18 -20.39
C LYS A 315 18.35 -7.22 -18.89
N HIS A 316 19.50 -7.72 -18.46
CA HIS A 316 19.86 -7.79 -17.05
C HIS A 316 21.07 -6.88 -16.76
N ARG A 317 20.88 -5.80 -15.98
CA ARG A 317 21.99 -4.93 -15.54
C ARG A 317 22.95 -5.69 -14.60
N HIS A 318 24.21 -5.83 -15.00
CA HIS A 318 25.37 -6.23 -14.20
C HIS A 318 25.16 -7.39 -13.21
N ARG A 319 25.55 -8.63 -13.57
CA ARG A 319 26.00 -9.69 -12.63
C ARG A 319 26.48 -10.97 -13.33
N THR A 320 27.37 -11.69 -12.65
CA THR A 320 27.89 -13.01 -13.04
C THR A 320 26.81 -14.10 -13.11
N LYS A 321 26.98 -15.09 -14.01
CA LYS A 321 26.01 -16.16 -14.32
C LYS A 321 25.45 -16.91 -13.08
N SER A 322 26.26 -17.11 -12.03
CA SER A 322 25.85 -17.81 -10.81
C SER A 322 24.87 -17.00 -9.94
N ASN A 323 25.00 -15.68 -9.92
CA ASN A 323 24.10 -14.77 -9.21
C ASN A 323 22.78 -14.57 -9.94
N VAL A 324 22.77 -14.66 -11.27
CA VAL A 324 21.56 -14.57 -12.09
C VAL A 324 20.65 -15.77 -11.82
N LYS A 325 21.16 -17.01 -11.87
CA LYS A 325 20.36 -18.22 -11.54
C LYS A 325 19.76 -18.17 -10.13
N LYS A 326 20.50 -17.64 -9.14
CA LYS A 326 20.02 -17.47 -7.76
C LYS A 326 18.99 -16.35 -7.60
N LYS A 327 19.02 -15.29 -8.44
CA LYS A 327 18.18 -14.09 -8.27
C LYS A 327 17.03 -13.96 -9.27
N THR A 328 17.09 -14.58 -10.45
CA THR A 328 15.97 -14.52 -11.40
C THR A 328 14.85 -15.44 -10.96
N CYS A 329 15.17 -16.58 -10.34
CA CYS A 329 14.22 -17.60 -9.93
C CYS A 329 13.29 -18.08 -11.06
N LEU A 330 13.54 -17.73 -12.32
CA LEU A 330 12.75 -18.17 -13.48
C LEU A 330 13.13 -19.62 -13.74
N THR A 331 12.28 -20.54 -13.30
CA THR A 331 12.48 -21.99 -13.44
C THR A 331 11.52 -22.54 -14.46
N LEU A 332 11.91 -23.65 -15.10
CA LEU A 332 11.04 -24.42 -15.98
C LEU A 332 9.69 -24.71 -15.30
N GLY A 333 8.59 -24.47 -16.00
CA GLY A 333 7.24 -24.62 -15.49
C GLY A 333 6.73 -23.46 -14.64
N SER A 334 7.48 -22.37 -14.49
CA SER A 334 6.98 -21.16 -13.82
C SER A 334 5.87 -20.52 -14.65
N ILE A 335 4.77 -20.15 -13.98
CA ILE A 335 3.72 -19.32 -14.57
C ILE A 335 4.20 -17.86 -14.60
N VAL A 336 4.08 -17.24 -15.76
CA VAL A 336 4.48 -15.85 -16.00
C VAL A 336 3.38 -15.09 -16.73
N PHE A 337 3.36 -13.79 -16.53
CA PHE A 337 2.38 -12.87 -17.09
C PHE A 337 3.12 -11.78 -17.85
N LEU A 338 2.76 -11.55 -19.11
CA LEU A 338 3.36 -10.53 -19.95
C LEU A 338 2.35 -9.41 -20.21
N SER A 339 2.81 -8.17 -20.19
CA SER A 339 1.97 -7.01 -20.52
C SER A 339 2.81 -5.85 -21.04
N LYS A 340 2.22 -5.02 -21.91
CA LYS A 340 2.80 -3.76 -22.40
C LYS A 340 2.08 -2.50 -21.92
N ASP A 341 0.97 -2.66 -21.18
CA ASP A 341 0.05 -1.58 -20.80
C ASP A 341 -0.24 -1.56 -19.30
N ARG A 342 0.76 -1.89 -18.48
CA ARG A 342 0.65 -2.00 -17.02
C ARG A 342 -0.39 -3.04 -16.57
N PHE A 343 -0.40 -4.19 -17.23
CA PHE A 343 -1.29 -5.32 -16.94
C PHE A 343 -2.77 -4.98 -17.10
N GLN A 344 -3.14 -4.01 -17.94
CA GLN A 344 -4.54 -3.85 -18.36
C GLN A 344 -4.90 -5.02 -19.27
N THR A 345 -4.04 -5.33 -20.25
CA THR A 345 -4.01 -6.58 -20.99
C THR A 345 -2.94 -7.51 -20.42
N ILE A 346 -3.25 -8.80 -20.34
CA ILE A 346 -2.40 -9.82 -19.73
C ILE A 346 -2.30 -11.00 -20.69
N ILE A 347 -1.07 -11.40 -20.97
CA ILE A 347 -0.75 -12.65 -21.66
C ILE A 347 -0.31 -13.64 -20.58
N VAL A 348 -0.94 -14.80 -20.53
CA VAL A 348 -0.61 -15.85 -19.56
C VAL A 348 0.24 -16.89 -20.24
N ALA A 349 1.41 -17.20 -19.67
CA ALA A 349 2.34 -18.17 -20.26
C ALA A 349 3.08 -19.00 -19.22
N ILE A 350 3.67 -20.10 -19.67
CA ILE A 350 4.52 -20.99 -18.86
C ILE A 350 5.93 -20.96 -19.44
N VAL A 351 6.94 -20.92 -18.58
CA VAL A 351 8.35 -21.03 -19.01
C VAL A 351 8.66 -22.46 -19.46
N SER A 352 9.03 -22.61 -20.73
CA SER A 352 9.29 -23.88 -21.43
C SER A 352 10.79 -24.21 -21.56
N SER A 353 11.65 -23.20 -21.61
CA SER A 353 13.10 -23.37 -21.54
C SER A 353 13.77 -22.08 -21.07
N LEU A 354 15.01 -22.19 -20.58
CA LEU A 354 15.78 -21.07 -20.04
C LEU A 354 17.23 -21.17 -20.50
N GLU A 355 17.69 -20.16 -21.23
CA GLU A 355 19.05 -20.08 -21.76
C GLU A 355 19.74 -18.77 -21.32
N PHE A 356 21.01 -18.89 -20.94
CA PHE A 356 21.82 -17.75 -20.49
C PHE A 356 22.87 -17.40 -21.54
N LEU A 357 22.73 -16.25 -22.19
CA LEU A 357 23.75 -15.74 -23.09
C LEU A 357 24.86 -15.00 -22.34
N GLN A 358 26.05 -14.95 -22.93
CA GLN A 358 27.26 -14.37 -22.32
C GLN A 358 27.25 -12.84 -22.21
N LYS A 359 26.34 -12.13 -22.90
CA LYS A 359 26.29 -10.66 -23.01
C LYS A 359 25.10 -10.04 -22.26
N GLU A 360 24.95 -10.32 -20.96
CA GLU A 360 23.94 -9.71 -20.07
C GLU A 360 22.46 -9.89 -20.46
N ASN A 361 22.18 -10.78 -21.42
CA ASN A 361 20.83 -11.08 -21.89
C ASN A 361 20.42 -12.48 -21.46
N ILE A 362 19.20 -12.61 -20.95
CA ILE A 362 18.57 -13.89 -20.64
C ILE A 362 17.57 -14.19 -21.75
N ILE A 363 17.65 -15.39 -22.32
CA ILE A 363 16.69 -15.87 -23.32
C ILE A 363 15.78 -16.90 -22.66
N ILE A 364 14.48 -16.73 -22.82
CA ILE A 364 13.47 -17.59 -22.21
C ILE A 364 12.48 -17.99 -23.28
N ALA A 365 12.24 -19.29 -23.45
CA ALA A 365 11.14 -19.76 -24.26
C ALA A 365 9.89 -19.89 -23.38
N ILE A 366 8.77 -19.35 -23.85
CA ILE A 366 7.48 -19.41 -23.16
C ILE A 366 6.40 -20.06 -24.03
N ASP A 367 5.54 -20.86 -23.41
CA ASP A 367 4.34 -21.43 -23.99
C ASP A 367 3.13 -20.59 -23.56
N ILE A 368 2.53 -19.88 -24.51
CA ILE A 368 1.40 -18.99 -24.26
C ILE A 368 0.12 -19.82 -24.10
N LYS A 369 -0.56 -19.63 -22.97
CA LYS A 369 -1.83 -20.29 -22.65
C LYS A 369 -3.03 -19.43 -23.01
N GLU A 370 -2.92 -18.11 -22.86
CA GLU A 370 -4.01 -17.18 -23.15
C GLU A 370 -3.46 -15.79 -23.54
N GLY A 371 -4.21 -15.05 -24.35
CA GLY A 371 -3.85 -13.70 -24.79
C GLY A 371 -2.89 -13.64 -25.99
N MET A 372 -2.82 -14.69 -26.80
CA MET A 372 -1.91 -14.75 -27.96
C MET A 372 -2.13 -13.60 -28.96
N ASP A 373 -3.37 -13.15 -29.13
CA ASP A 373 -3.75 -12.04 -30.03
C ASP A 373 -3.00 -10.74 -29.69
N PHE A 374 -2.70 -10.50 -28.41
CA PHE A 374 -1.96 -9.33 -27.97
C PHE A 374 -0.49 -9.38 -28.39
N VAL A 375 0.10 -10.57 -28.50
CA VAL A 375 1.47 -10.73 -29.00
C VAL A 375 1.51 -10.53 -30.52
N PHE A 376 0.54 -11.07 -31.26
CA PHE A 376 0.47 -10.88 -32.71
C PHE A 376 0.26 -9.41 -33.11
N ASN A 377 -0.54 -8.67 -32.35
CA ASN A 377 -0.78 -7.25 -32.59
C ASN A 377 0.34 -6.33 -32.06
N SER A 378 1.47 -6.90 -31.63
CA SER A 378 2.61 -6.15 -31.11
C SER A 378 3.71 -5.99 -32.15
N THR A 379 4.42 -4.87 -32.08
CA THR A 379 5.52 -4.56 -33.01
C THR A 379 6.87 -5.03 -32.45
N ALA A 380 7.86 -5.25 -33.31
CA ALA A 380 9.22 -5.63 -32.89
C ALA A 380 9.91 -4.60 -31.98
N THR A 381 9.40 -3.37 -31.93
CA THR A 381 9.88 -2.30 -31.04
C THR A 381 9.24 -2.31 -29.66
N ASP A 382 8.12 -3.04 -29.48
CA ASP A 382 7.35 -3.04 -28.23
C ASP A 382 8.19 -3.60 -27.07
N ILE A 383 8.06 -2.95 -25.91
CA ILE A 383 8.72 -3.34 -24.68
C ILE A 383 7.65 -3.85 -23.71
N PHE A 384 7.88 -5.05 -23.21
CA PHE A 384 7.00 -5.70 -22.25
C PHE A 384 7.59 -5.69 -20.84
N THR A 385 6.68 -5.75 -19.87
CA THR A 385 6.97 -6.13 -18.49
C THR A 385 6.54 -7.58 -18.29
N LEU A 386 7.46 -8.40 -17.77
CA LEU A 386 7.18 -9.78 -17.38
C LEU A 386 7.02 -9.83 -15.86
N ALA A 387 5.86 -10.27 -15.38
CA ALA A 387 5.64 -10.62 -14.00
C ALA A 387 5.72 -12.13 -13.82
N LYS A 388 6.49 -12.58 -12.83
CA LYS A 388 6.54 -13.98 -12.43
C LYS A 388 5.83 -14.14 -11.10
N ALA A 389 4.99 -15.17 -10.98
CA ALA A 389 4.48 -15.61 -9.69
C ALA A 389 5.64 -15.92 -8.72
N SER A 390 5.65 -15.25 -7.58
CA SER A 390 6.65 -15.46 -6.53
C SER A 390 6.19 -16.57 -5.58
N VAL A 391 7.13 -17.46 -5.24
CA VAL A 391 6.90 -18.61 -4.36
C VAL A 391 7.23 -18.26 -2.90
N GLU A 392 7.87 -17.11 -2.64
CA GLU A 392 8.32 -16.75 -1.30
C GLU A 392 7.17 -16.47 -0.31
N GLY A 393 5.99 -16.06 -0.79
CA GLY A 393 4.77 -15.94 0.02
C GLY A 393 3.86 -17.17 0.05
N MET A 394 4.19 -18.24 -0.71
CA MET A 394 3.38 -19.45 -0.86
C MET A 394 4.21 -20.75 -0.81
N ARG A 395 5.20 -20.80 0.08
CA ARG A 395 6.10 -21.96 0.17
C ARG A 395 5.38 -23.28 0.48
N ILE A 396 4.23 -23.24 1.18
CA ILE A 396 3.44 -24.43 1.51
C ILE A 396 2.53 -24.81 0.33
N THR A 397 1.83 -23.85 -0.27
CA THR A 397 0.85 -24.07 -1.34
C THR A 397 1.50 -24.63 -2.59
N VAL A 398 2.64 -24.08 -3.05
CA VAL A 398 3.28 -24.48 -4.32
C VAL A 398 4.02 -25.82 -4.21
N VAL A 399 4.59 -26.14 -3.04
CA VAL A 399 5.22 -27.45 -2.80
C VAL A 399 4.16 -28.55 -2.74
N MET A 400 3.04 -28.31 -2.05
CA MET A 400 1.89 -29.21 -2.09
C MET A 400 1.27 -29.31 -3.49
N PHE A 401 1.14 -28.20 -4.22
CA PHE A 401 0.59 -28.21 -5.57
C PHE A 401 1.47 -29.01 -6.54
N ARG A 402 2.81 -28.89 -6.44
CA ARG A 402 3.75 -29.71 -7.22
C ARG A 402 3.66 -31.19 -6.88
N ALA A 403 3.56 -31.53 -5.59
CA ALA A 403 3.39 -32.91 -5.13
C ALA A 403 2.03 -33.50 -5.59
N LEU A 404 0.97 -32.70 -5.55
CA LEU A 404 -0.35 -33.08 -6.06
C LEU A 404 -0.36 -33.25 -7.58
N LEU A 405 0.31 -32.36 -8.33
CA LEU A 405 0.48 -32.52 -9.78
C LEU A 405 1.18 -33.83 -10.14
N SER A 406 2.26 -34.20 -9.43
CA SER A 406 2.96 -35.46 -9.69
C SER A 406 2.09 -36.69 -9.41
N CYS A 407 1.17 -36.62 -8.45
CA CYS A 407 0.22 -37.70 -8.16
C CYS A 407 -0.94 -37.76 -9.17
N LEU A 408 -1.36 -36.62 -9.72
CA LEU A 408 -2.50 -36.53 -10.65
C LEU A 408 -2.19 -37.04 -12.06
N ILE A 409 -0.93 -37.00 -12.48
CA ILE A 409 -0.49 -37.47 -13.81
C ILE A 409 -0.50 -39.02 -13.91
N GLY A 410 -0.60 -39.74 -12.79
CA GLY A 410 -0.41 -41.20 -12.72
C GLY A 410 -1.65 -42.11 -12.78
N LYS A 411 -2.88 -41.59 -12.70
CA LYS A 411 -4.09 -42.44 -12.72
C LYS A 411 -5.20 -41.82 -13.57
N ARG A 412 -5.49 -42.47 -14.72
CA ARG A 412 -6.75 -42.30 -15.45
C ARG A 412 -7.87 -42.98 -14.64
N CYS A 413 -9.06 -42.38 -14.65
CA CYS A 413 -10.26 -42.94 -14.05
C CYS A 413 -10.57 -44.35 -14.58
#